data_AF-A0A6B3F259-F1
#
_entry.id   AF-A0A6B3F259-F1
#
_cell.length_a   1.000
_cell.length_b   1.000
_cell.length_c   1.000
_cell.angle_alpha   90.00
_cell.angle_beta   90.00
_cell.angle_gamma   90.00
#
_symmetry.space_group_name_H-M   'P 1'
#
loop_
_entity.id
_entity.type
_entity.pdbx_description
1 polymer ?
#
loop_
_entity_poly.entity_id
_entity_poly.type
_entity_poly.pdbx_seq_one_letter_code
_entity_poly.pdbx_strand_id
1 'polypeptide(L)'
;GPRRQFVHSKVMAWVAADRTVRAMEREPKLGGDVARWRRMRDAIHAEVCEKGYDPVRNTFTQSYGSQGLDAALLLIPRAGFLPPDDPRVLGTIEAVRAELGAEDGL
;
A
#
# COMPACT_ATOMS: atom_id res chain seq x y z
N GLY A 1 -0.59 -21.86 2.13
CA GLY A 1 -0.15 -21.42 0.79
C GLY A 1 1.36 -21.23 0.77
N PRO A 2 1.99 -21.10 -0.42
CA PRO A 2 3.42 -20.79 -0.53
C PRO A 2 3.73 -19.41 0.08
N ARG A 3 4.97 -19.20 0.55
CA ARG A 3 5.40 -17.88 1.05
C ARG A 3 5.35 -16.87 -0.10
N ARG A 4 4.58 -15.80 0.09
CA ARG A 4 4.48 -14.67 -0.85
C ARG A 4 4.66 -13.36 -0.10
N GLN A 5 5.13 -12.34 -0.80
CA GLN A 5 5.19 -10.97 -0.31
C GLN A 5 3.90 -10.26 -0.73
N PHE A 6 2.94 -10.17 0.18
CA PHE A 6 1.65 -9.55 -0.09
C PHE A 6 1.75 -8.01 -0.04
N VAL A 7 1.14 -7.34 -1.02
CA VAL A 7 1.14 -5.86 -1.10
C VAL A 7 0.45 -5.27 0.11
N HIS A 8 -0.72 -5.80 0.49
CA HIS A 8 -1.43 -5.34 1.69
C HIS A 8 -0.57 -5.41 2.95
N SER A 9 0.14 -6.52 3.18
CA SER A 9 1.04 -6.65 4.35
C SER A 9 2.17 -5.62 4.35
N LYS A 10 2.75 -5.32 3.18
CA LYS A 10 3.80 -4.31 3.03
C LYS A 10 3.27 -2.89 3.24
N VAL A 11 2.08 -2.59 2.71
CA VAL A 11 1.38 -1.32 2.97
C VAL A 11 1.10 -1.15 4.46
N MET A 12 0.71 -2.20 5.18
CA MET A 12 0.52 -2.14 6.63
C MET A 12 1.82 -1.91 7.40
N ALA A 13 2.95 -2.46 6.94
CA ALA A 13 4.27 -2.16 7.50
C ALA A 13 4.68 -0.70 7.24
N TRP A 14 4.39 -0.17 6.05
CA TRP A 14 4.58 1.25 5.75
C TRP A 14 3.74 2.14 6.66
N VAL A 15 2.46 1.78 6.87
CA VAL A 15 1.52 2.49 7.75
C VAL A 15 2.05 2.59 9.17
N ALA A 16 2.61 1.50 9.70
CA ALA A 16 3.22 1.49 11.01
C ALA A 16 4.40 2.48 11.06
N ALA A 17 5.30 2.43 10.08
CA ALA A 17 6.45 3.34 10.00
C ALA A 17 6.02 4.81 9.89
N ASP A 18 5.04 5.12 9.03
CA ASP A 18 4.53 6.49 8.84
C ASP A 18 3.89 7.04 10.12
N ARG A 19 3.08 6.23 10.81
CA ARG A 19 2.48 6.63 12.09
C ARG A 19 3.54 6.83 13.18
N THR A 20 4.57 5.99 13.22
CA THR A 20 5.70 6.17 14.15
C THR A 20 6.43 7.48 13.89
N VAL A 21 6.77 7.79 12.64
CA VAL A 21 7.39 9.07 12.26
C VAL A 21 6.54 10.24 12.72
N ARG A 22 5.23 10.24 12.39
CA ARG A 22 4.30 11.32 12.78
C ARG A 22 4.19 11.47 14.30
N ALA A 23 4.19 10.36 15.04
CA ALA A 23 4.13 10.39 16.50
C ALA A 23 5.39 11.02 17.09
N MET A 24 6.58 10.62 16.64
CA MET A 24 7.85 11.15 17.12
C MET A 24 8.06 12.62 16.77
N GLU A 25 7.54 13.07 15.62
CA GLU A 25 7.57 14.47 15.22
C GLU A 25 6.64 15.35 16.05
N ARG A 26 5.48 14.81 16.46
CA ARG A 26 4.52 15.53 17.32
C ARG A 26 4.95 15.54 18.78
N GLU A 27 5.57 14.47 19.26
CA GLU A 27 6.00 14.32 20.65
C GLU A 27 7.50 13.97 20.70
N PRO A 28 8.40 14.98 20.65
CA PRO A 28 9.84 14.76 20.64
C PRO A 28 10.38 13.98 21.86
N LYS A 29 9.58 13.89 22.95
CA LYS A 29 9.91 13.16 24.17
C LYS A 29 9.82 11.63 24.01
N LEU A 30 9.15 11.12 22.97
CA LEU A 30 9.02 9.67 22.74
C LEU A 30 10.37 8.98 22.50
N GLY A 31 11.42 9.74 22.18
CA GLY A 31 12.78 9.23 21.99
C GLY A 31 12.91 8.27 20.79
N GLY A 32 14.15 7.99 20.39
CA GLY A 32 14.45 7.07 19.30
C GLY A 32 14.89 7.74 17.99
N ASP A 33 15.20 6.91 16.99
CA ASP A 33 15.77 7.35 15.72
C ASP A 33 14.69 7.58 14.65
N VAL A 34 14.11 8.79 14.62
CA VAL A 34 13.12 9.19 13.61
C VAL A 34 13.67 9.08 12.18
N ALA A 35 14.98 9.33 11.98
CA ALA A 35 15.60 9.26 10.67
C ALA A 35 15.61 7.82 10.15
N ARG A 36 15.86 6.82 11.02
CA ARG A 36 15.72 5.40 10.67
C ARG A 36 14.29 5.04 10.28
N TRP A 37 13.29 5.51 11.03
CA TRP A 37 11.88 5.24 10.71
C TRP A 37 11.46 5.88 9.39
N ARG A 38 11.92 7.11 9.10
CA ARG A 38 11.71 7.76 7.79
C ARG A 38 12.34 6.95 6.67
N ARG A 39 13.61 6.55 6.79
CA ARG A 39 14.28 5.70 5.77
C ARG A 39 13.53 4.40 5.53
N MET A 40 13.05 3.74 6.60
CA MET A 40 12.30 2.49 6.46
C MET A 40 10.96 2.72 5.77
N ARG A 41 10.21 3.76 6.16
CA ARG A 41 8.96 4.15 5.50
C ARG A 41 9.19 4.38 4.01
N ASP A 42 10.17 5.20 3.67
CA ASP A 42 10.43 5.59 2.27
C ASP A 42 10.90 4.38 1.43
N ALA A 43 11.71 3.49 2.02
CA ALA A 43 12.14 2.25 1.37
C ALA A 43 10.97 1.28 1.10
N ILE A 44 10.07 1.08 2.07
CA ILE A 44 8.89 0.22 1.86
C ILE A 44 7.97 0.82 0.79
N HIS A 45 7.78 2.15 0.80
CA HIS A 45 6.97 2.83 -0.21
C HIS A 45 7.51 2.59 -1.62
N ALA A 46 8.81 2.84 -1.82
CA ALA A 46 9.47 2.64 -3.10
C ALA A 46 9.37 1.17 -3.56
N GLU A 47 9.65 0.22 -2.67
CA GLU A 47 9.60 -1.21 -2.98
C GLU A 47 8.20 -1.66 -3.40
N VAL A 48 7.15 -1.22 -2.69
CA VAL A 48 5.76 -1.58 -3.02
C VAL A 48 5.36 -0.96 -4.36
N CYS A 49 5.72 0.29 -4.62
CA CYS A 49 5.44 0.94 -5.90
C CYS A 49 6.16 0.29 -7.08
N GLU A 50 7.37 -0.23 -6.86
CA GLU A 50 8.16 -0.89 -7.89
C GLU A 50 7.71 -2.34 -8.15
N LYS A 51 7.45 -3.10 -7.07
CA LYS A 51 7.27 -4.56 -7.16
C LYS A 51 5.83 -5.03 -7.01
N GLY A 52 4.98 -4.18 -6.42
CA GLY A 52 3.58 -4.46 -6.15
C GLY A 52 2.61 -3.87 -7.16
N TYR A 53 3.09 -3.06 -8.11
CA TYR A 53 2.27 -2.42 -9.12
C TYR A 53 2.52 -3.03 -10.50
N ASP A 54 1.44 -3.36 -11.21
CA ASP A 54 1.46 -3.80 -12.60
C ASP A 54 1.14 -2.59 -13.50
N PRO A 55 2.13 -2.01 -14.21
CA PRO A 55 1.91 -0.85 -15.08
C PRO A 55 1.15 -1.20 -16.36
N VAL A 56 1.11 -2.46 -16.76
CA VAL A 56 0.37 -2.91 -17.97
C VAL A 56 -1.12 -2.94 -17.67
N ARG A 57 -1.49 -3.46 -16.48
CA ARG A 57 -2.87 -3.51 -16.01
C ARG A 57 -3.32 -2.27 -15.23
N ASN A 58 -2.40 -1.34 -14.98
CA ASN A 58 -2.61 -0.14 -14.17
C ASN A 58 -3.23 -0.45 -12.80
N THR A 59 -2.73 -1.46 -12.09
CA THR A 59 -3.27 -1.86 -10.78
C THR A 59 -2.20 -2.39 -9.85
N PHE A 60 -2.36 -2.18 -8.54
CA PHE A 60 -1.61 -2.97 -7.57
C PHE A 60 -2.08 -4.43 -7.59
N THR A 61 -1.18 -5.35 -7.28
CA THR A 61 -1.46 -6.78 -7.30
C THR A 61 -1.50 -7.34 -5.88
N GLN A 62 -2.11 -8.51 -5.68
CA GLN A 62 -2.25 -9.14 -4.38
C GLN A 62 -0.88 -9.41 -3.73
N SER A 63 0.10 -9.82 -4.53
CA SER A 63 1.47 -10.12 -4.09
C SER A 63 2.50 -9.86 -5.19
N TYR A 64 3.75 -9.61 -4.81
CA TYR A 64 4.80 -9.32 -5.77
C TYR A 64 4.97 -10.43 -6.81
N GLY A 65 5.13 -10.01 -8.07
CA GLY A 65 5.28 -10.92 -9.22
C GLY A 65 4.00 -11.71 -9.57
N SER A 66 2.86 -11.42 -8.95
CA SER A 66 1.58 -12.04 -9.29
C SER A 66 0.72 -11.10 -10.11
N GLN A 67 -0.23 -11.66 -10.87
CA GLN A 67 -1.35 -10.94 -11.48
C GLN A 67 -2.65 -11.08 -10.65
N GLY A 68 -2.56 -11.57 -9.41
CA GLY A 68 -3.75 -11.66 -8.55
C GLY A 68 -4.22 -10.28 -8.13
N LEU A 69 -5.53 -10.11 -7.92
CA LEU A 69 -6.13 -8.90 -7.37
C LEU A 69 -6.73 -9.19 -6.00
N ASP A 70 -6.82 -8.16 -5.15
CA ASP A 70 -7.35 -8.28 -3.80
C ASP A 70 -8.09 -7.00 -3.41
N ALA A 71 -9.28 -7.11 -2.79
CA ALA A 71 -10.06 -5.97 -2.35
C ALA A 71 -9.35 -5.15 -1.25
N ALA A 72 -8.43 -5.75 -0.49
CA ALA A 72 -7.63 -5.04 0.52
C ALA A 72 -6.76 -3.92 -0.08
N LEU A 73 -6.52 -3.93 -1.40
CA LEU A 73 -5.81 -2.85 -2.09
C LEU A 73 -6.56 -1.52 -2.04
N LEU A 74 -7.89 -1.52 -1.84
CA LEU A 74 -8.68 -0.31 -1.64
C LEU A 74 -8.31 0.43 -0.34
N LEU A 75 -7.54 -0.20 0.55
CA LEU A 75 -7.00 0.47 1.74
C LEU A 75 -5.80 1.38 1.44
N ILE A 76 -5.16 1.26 0.27
CA ILE A 76 -4.02 2.09 -0.13
C ILE A 76 -4.31 3.60 0.05
N PRO A 77 -5.35 4.17 -0.58
CA PRO A 77 -5.67 5.60 -0.39
C PRO A 77 -6.19 5.90 1.01
N ARG A 78 -7.00 4.99 1.59
CA ARG A 78 -7.60 5.20 2.92
C ARG A 78 -6.54 5.24 4.03
N ALA A 79 -5.45 4.52 3.86
CA ALA A 79 -4.33 4.51 4.79
C ALA A 79 -3.33 5.65 4.56
N GLY A 80 -3.48 6.40 3.47
CA GLY A 80 -2.58 7.47 3.05
C GLY A 80 -1.29 6.98 2.39
N PHE A 81 -1.24 5.71 1.93
CA PHE A 81 -0.06 5.16 1.26
C PHE A 81 0.20 5.87 -0.08
N LEU A 82 -0.86 6.18 -0.81
CA LEU A 82 -0.86 7.07 -1.97
C LEU A 82 -2.06 8.03 -1.91
N PRO A 83 -1.97 9.22 -2.54
CA PRO A 83 -3.11 10.11 -2.68
C PRO A 83 -4.31 9.42 -3.38
N PRO A 84 -5.56 9.74 -3.01
CA PRO A 84 -6.75 9.16 -3.65
C PRO A 84 -6.85 9.42 -5.16
N ASP A 85 -6.25 10.51 -5.64
CA ASP A 85 -6.20 10.94 -7.04
C ASP A 85 -4.94 10.44 -7.79
N ASP A 86 -4.08 9.65 -7.15
CA ASP A 86 -2.95 9.02 -7.82
C ASP A 86 -3.45 8.08 -8.93
N PRO A 87 -2.94 8.17 -10.18
CA PRO A 87 -3.40 7.33 -11.29
C PRO A 87 -3.35 5.83 -11.00
N ARG A 88 -2.39 5.38 -10.17
CA ARG A 88 -2.25 3.97 -9.77
C ARG A 88 -3.36 3.55 -8.80
N VAL A 89 -3.80 4.47 -7.95
CA VAL A 89 -4.95 4.25 -7.05
C VAL A 89 -6.23 4.15 -7.88
N LEU A 90 -6.47 5.09 -8.78
CA LEU A 90 -7.65 5.10 -9.64
C LEU A 90 -7.73 3.81 -10.47
N GLY A 91 -6.63 3.41 -11.11
CA GLY A 91 -6.58 2.17 -11.87
C GLY A 91 -6.81 0.92 -11.02
N THR A 92 -6.34 0.91 -9.76
CA THR A 92 -6.60 -0.19 -8.82
C THR A 92 -8.07 -0.26 -8.43
N ILE A 93 -8.73 0.88 -8.20
CA ILE A 93 -10.16 0.92 -7.90
C ILE A 93 -10.98 0.37 -9.07
N GLU A 94 -10.67 0.78 -10.29
CA GLU A 94 -11.35 0.30 -11.49
C GLU A 94 -11.13 -1.20 -11.71
N ALA A 95 -9.89 -1.69 -11.54
CA ALA A 95 -9.59 -3.12 -11.63
C ALA A 95 -10.37 -3.93 -10.58
N VAL A 96 -10.41 -3.46 -9.33
CA VAL A 96 -11.15 -4.16 -8.26
C VAL A 96 -12.64 -4.16 -8.54
N ARG A 97 -13.21 -3.04 -9.02
CA ARG A 97 -14.61 -2.96 -9.43
C ARG A 97 -14.93 -3.94 -10.56
N ALA A 98 -14.08 -4.01 -11.58
CA ALA A 98 -14.32 -4.84 -12.75
C ALA A 98 -14.16 -6.35 -12.49
N GLU A 99 -13.17 -6.74 -11.67
CA GLU A 99 -12.82 -8.16 -11.49
C GLU A 99 -13.38 -8.77 -10.20
N LEU A 100 -13.65 -7.96 -9.18
CA LEU A 100 -14.14 -8.41 -7.87
C LEU A 100 -15.50 -7.83 -7.49
N GLY A 101 -16.03 -6.89 -8.30
CA GLY A 101 -17.40 -6.41 -8.14
C GLY A 101 -18.40 -7.49 -8.57
N ALA A 102 -19.45 -7.69 -7.77
CA ALA A 102 -20.64 -8.41 -8.23
C ALA A 102 -21.51 -7.43 -9.02
N GLU A 103 -22.18 -7.90 -10.08
CA GLU A 103 -23.18 -7.10 -10.82
C GLU A 103 -24.35 -6.67 -9.90
N ASP A 104 -24.61 -7.44 -8.85
CA ASP A 104 -25.70 -7.23 -7.88
C ASP A 104 -25.15 -7.06 -6.46
N GLY A 105 -24.44 -5.97 -6.19
CA GLY A 105 -23.96 -5.68 -4.83
C GLY A 105 -25.11 -5.47 -3.82
N LEU A 106 -25.60 -6.57 -3.21
CA LEU A 106 -26.73 -6.68 -2.26
C LEU A 106 -28.09 -6.14 -2.74
#